data_AF-A0A369PW77-F1
#
_entry.id   AF-A0A369PW77-F1
#
_cell.length_a   1.000
_cell.length_b   1.000
_cell.length_c   1.000
_cell.angle_alpha   90.00
_cell.angle_beta   90.00
_cell.angle_gamma   90.00
#
_symmetry.space_group_name_H-M   'P 1'
#
loop_
_entity.id
_entity.type
_entity.pdbx_description
1 polymer ?
#
loop_
_entity_poly.entity_id
_entity_poly.type
_entity_poly.pdbx_seq_one_letter_code
_entity_poly.pdbx_strand_id
1 'polypeptide(L)'
;MGLRKVRNNTQKRDSVLLLYKNQSNKIKNSPEIYLNYINYALKNKKTQLSNESSPYKYISGLLSTYDKNSHFIKEIDLYRLIKYYLFKRNDELLPESFRGLPMVEEKNYIKQYTPKCGERRATIKFLKKNLSLTSAQLKFIKNRYNIKDITDMKKYLNENGLSSENKEFIEWAIDYLIKRSWVSVGWLENVYKTGRQNNIPSDREP
;
A
#
# COMPACT_ATOMS: atom_id res chain seq x y z
N MET A 1 23.14 16.08 -41.70
CA MET A 1 23.81 15.40 -40.57
C MET A 1 23.26 15.96 -39.26
N GLY A 2 22.30 15.27 -38.65
CA GLY A 2 21.66 15.73 -37.41
C GLY A 2 22.05 14.82 -36.25
N LEU A 3 22.89 15.31 -35.34
CA LEU A 3 23.21 14.65 -34.07
C LEU A 3 21.95 14.64 -33.18
N ARG A 4 21.15 13.57 -33.25
CA ARG A 4 20.10 13.31 -32.27
C ARG A 4 20.72 12.69 -31.01
N LYS A 5 20.89 13.56 -30.01
CA LYS A 5 21.13 13.25 -28.59
C LYS A 5 20.26 12.05 -28.15
N VAL A 6 20.89 10.90 -27.96
CA VAL A 6 20.28 9.72 -27.34
C VAL A 6 20.00 10.06 -25.87
N ARG A 7 18.73 10.01 -25.47
CA ARG A 7 18.29 10.24 -24.08
C ARG A 7 18.70 9.05 -23.21
N ASN A 8 19.76 9.23 -22.41
CA ASN A 8 20.42 8.29 -21.48
C ASN A 8 19.56 7.71 -20.32
N ASN A 9 18.23 7.62 -20.42
CA ASN A 9 17.39 7.07 -19.35
C ASN A 9 17.09 5.57 -19.48
N THR A 10 17.37 4.95 -20.63
CA THR A 10 17.13 3.51 -20.87
C THR A 10 18.20 2.64 -20.18
N GLN A 11 19.47 3.08 -20.17
CA GLN A 11 20.61 2.29 -19.70
C GLN A 11 20.58 1.91 -18.21
N LYS A 12 19.99 2.72 -17.32
CA LYS A 12 19.96 2.42 -15.87
C LYS A 12 18.93 1.36 -15.49
N ARG A 13 17.80 1.28 -16.20
CA ARG A 13 16.79 0.23 -15.96
C ARG A 13 17.28 -1.11 -16.49
N ASP A 14 17.91 -1.08 -17.66
CA ASP A 14 18.49 -2.27 -18.28
C ASP A 14 19.66 -2.83 -17.44
N SER A 15 20.47 -1.97 -16.81
CA SER A 15 21.56 -2.43 -15.94
C SER A 15 21.07 -3.09 -14.65
N VAL A 16 20.03 -2.56 -14.00
CA VAL A 16 19.43 -3.17 -12.80
C VAL A 16 18.76 -4.50 -13.13
N LEU A 17 18.04 -4.58 -14.25
CA LEU A 17 17.43 -5.82 -14.72
C LEU A 17 18.50 -6.88 -15.03
N LEU A 18 19.61 -6.47 -15.67
CA LEU A 18 20.73 -7.36 -15.96
C LEU A 18 21.39 -7.89 -14.67
N LEU A 19 21.63 -7.03 -13.68
CA LEU A 19 22.16 -7.46 -12.38
C LEU A 19 21.24 -8.48 -11.70
N TYR A 20 19.93 -8.24 -11.76
CA TYR A 20 18.94 -9.16 -11.23
C TYR A 20 18.98 -10.51 -11.95
N LYS A 21 18.95 -10.53 -13.29
CA LYS A 21 19.05 -11.75 -14.09
C LYS A 21 20.33 -12.52 -13.79
N ASN A 22 21.46 -11.81 -13.68
CA ASN A 22 22.74 -12.42 -13.34
C ASN A 22 22.70 -13.10 -11.97
N GLN A 23 22.04 -12.47 -10.98
CA GLN A 23 21.88 -13.07 -9.66
C GLN A 23 20.95 -14.28 -9.67
N SER A 24 19.82 -14.22 -10.38
CA SER A 24 18.95 -15.39 -10.58
C SER A 24 19.71 -16.55 -11.22
N ASN A 25 20.49 -16.27 -12.26
CA ASN A 25 21.28 -17.28 -12.96
C ASN A 25 22.35 -17.92 -12.05
N LYS A 26 23.04 -17.12 -11.22
CA LYS A 26 23.97 -17.66 -10.21
C LYS A 26 23.26 -18.62 -9.26
N ILE A 27 22.07 -18.26 -8.79
CA ILE A 27 21.27 -19.11 -7.89
C ILE A 27 20.86 -20.41 -8.60
N LYS A 28 20.39 -20.32 -9.84
CA LYS A 28 19.93 -21.45 -10.65
C LYS A 28 21.06 -22.41 -11.02
N ASN A 29 22.25 -21.90 -11.33
CA ASN A 29 23.42 -22.68 -11.73
C ASN A 29 24.14 -23.36 -10.56
N SER A 30 23.68 -23.15 -9.32
CA SER A 30 24.22 -23.83 -8.15
C SER A 30 23.09 -24.41 -7.28
N PRO A 31 22.23 -25.27 -7.86
CA PRO A 31 21.02 -25.73 -7.20
C PRO A 31 21.32 -26.53 -5.93
N GLU A 32 22.38 -27.33 -5.92
CA GLU A 32 22.79 -28.12 -4.75
C GLU A 32 23.05 -27.23 -3.52
N ILE A 33 23.70 -26.10 -3.72
CA ILE A 33 24.02 -25.15 -2.63
C ILE A 33 22.74 -24.45 -2.18
N TYR A 34 22.06 -23.78 -3.11
CA TYR A 34 20.94 -22.91 -2.76
C TYR A 34 19.68 -23.67 -2.34
N LEU A 35 19.35 -24.81 -2.97
CA LEU A 35 18.23 -25.64 -2.51
C LEU A 35 18.51 -26.25 -1.14
N ASN A 36 19.75 -26.65 -0.84
CA ASN A 36 20.10 -27.12 0.50
C ASN A 36 19.88 -26.04 1.56
N TYR A 37 20.36 -24.81 1.31
CA TYR A 37 20.11 -23.69 2.21
C TYR A 37 18.62 -23.38 2.36
N ILE A 38 17.88 -23.31 1.25
CA ILE A 38 16.44 -23.03 1.25
C ILE A 38 15.67 -24.11 2.02
N ASN A 39 15.95 -25.38 1.75
CA ASN A 39 15.26 -26.49 2.41
C ASN A 39 15.59 -26.53 3.90
N TYR A 40 16.86 -26.32 4.28
CA TYR A 40 17.28 -26.21 5.66
C TYR A 40 16.58 -25.05 6.38
N ALA A 41 16.54 -23.87 5.75
CA ALA A 41 15.88 -22.68 6.28
C ALA A 41 14.38 -22.91 6.51
N LEU A 42 13.69 -23.44 5.51
CA LEU A 42 12.24 -23.73 5.58
C LEU A 42 11.89 -24.80 6.62
N LYS A 43 12.79 -25.76 6.89
CA LYS A 43 12.58 -26.84 7.87
C LYS A 43 12.93 -26.42 9.30
N ASN A 44 14.08 -25.77 9.50
CA ASN A 44 14.66 -25.58 10.83
C ASN A 44 14.52 -24.15 11.37
N LYS A 45 14.29 -23.15 10.51
CA LYS A 45 14.22 -21.74 10.90
C LYS A 45 12.82 -21.12 10.71
N LYS A 46 11.78 -21.96 10.58
CA LYS A 46 10.41 -21.54 10.23
C LYS A 46 9.90 -20.36 11.07
N THR A 47 10.07 -20.41 12.40
CA THR A 47 9.59 -19.37 13.32
C THR A 47 10.33 -18.04 13.12
N GLN A 48 11.67 -18.09 13.01
CA GLN A 48 12.49 -16.90 12.76
C GLN A 48 12.13 -16.24 11.42
N LEU A 49 12.06 -17.03 10.35
CA LEU A 49 11.78 -16.55 8.99
C LEU A 49 10.36 -16.00 8.82
N SER A 50 9.43 -16.43 9.67
CA SER A 50 8.05 -15.89 9.69
C SER A 50 7.99 -14.50 10.34
N ASN A 51 9.00 -14.15 11.15
CA ASN A 51 9.07 -12.86 11.85
C ASN A 51 9.88 -11.83 11.06
N GLU A 52 10.95 -12.26 10.39
CA GLU A 52 11.83 -11.41 9.58
C GLU A 52 11.19 -10.99 8.25
N SER A 53 11.62 -9.86 7.70
CA SER A 53 11.10 -9.33 6.43
C SER A 53 12.21 -8.63 5.66
N SER A 54 12.29 -8.92 4.37
CA SER A 54 13.26 -8.31 3.47
C SER A 54 12.55 -7.39 2.47
N PRO A 55 13.21 -6.32 1.99
CA PRO A 55 12.72 -5.54 0.86
C PRO A 55 12.52 -6.44 -0.36
N TYR A 56 11.37 -6.33 -1.01
CA TYR A 56 11.03 -7.06 -2.23
C TYR A 56 10.84 -6.12 -3.42
N LYS A 57 10.16 -4.99 -3.19
CA LYS A 57 9.98 -3.94 -4.20
C LYS A 57 10.89 -2.76 -3.90
N TYR A 58 11.29 -2.06 -4.96
CA TYR A 58 11.99 -0.79 -4.83
C TYR A 58 11.12 0.23 -4.09
N ILE A 59 11.69 0.86 -3.06
CA ILE A 59 11.02 1.90 -2.28
C ILE A 59 11.48 3.25 -2.83
N SER A 60 10.58 3.95 -3.51
CA SER A 60 10.79 5.36 -3.86
C SER A 60 10.62 6.20 -2.60
N GLY A 61 11.67 6.93 -2.20
CA GLY A 61 11.65 7.80 -1.01
C GLY A 61 10.67 8.97 -1.07
N LEU A 62 9.95 9.15 -2.19
CA LEU A 62 8.99 10.23 -2.42
C LEU A 62 7.52 9.83 -2.14
N LEU A 63 7.24 8.56 -1.79
CA LEU A 63 5.86 8.10 -1.59
C LEU A 63 5.37 8.46 -0.19
N SER A 64 4.48 9.45 -0.11
CA SER A 64 3.73 9.87 1.09
C SER A 64 2.84 8.78 1.68
N THR A 65 2.64 7.65 0.97
CA THR A 65 1.92 6.46 1.43
C THR A 65 2.84 5.25 1.43
N TYR A 66 3.78 5.20 2.37
CA TYR A 66 4.64 4.04 2.58
C TYR A 66 3.82 2.87 3.16
N ASP A 67 3.40 1.95 2.29
CA ASP A 67 2.87 0.66 2.72
C ASP A 67 3.99 -0.37 2.82
N LYS A 68 4.51 -0.53 4.04
CA LYS A 68 5.55 -1.52 4.36
C LYS A 68 5.16 -2.93 3.87
N ASN A 69 3.88 -3.30 3.92
CA ASN A 69 3.45 -4.65 3.59
C ASN A 69 3.41 -4.92 2.07
N SER A 70 3.37 -3.90 1.22
CA SER A 70 3.46 -4.09 -0.24
C SER A 70 4.89 -4.08 -0.75
N HIS A 71 5.84 -3.58 0.05
CA HIS A 71 7.25 -3.45 -0.32
C HIS A 71 8.15 -4.49 0.34
N PHE A 72 7.72 -5.08 1.47
CA PHE A 72 8.49 -6.09 2.20
C PHE A 72 7.79 -7.43 2.14
N ILE A 73 8.59 -8.48 1.96
CA ILE A 73 8.16 -9.86 2.00
C ILE A 73 8.73 -10.55 3.24
N LYS A 74 8.00 -11.49 3.85
CA LYS A 74 8.55 -12.37 4.90
C LYS A 74 9.58 -13.30 4.27
N GLU A 75 10.68 -13.53 4.99
CA GLU A 75 11.76 -14.36 4.46
C GLU A 75 11.29 -15.78 4.14
N ILE A 76 10.37 -16.32 4.95
CA ILE A 76 9.78 -17.65 4.69
C ILE A 76 9.09 -17.72 3.33
N ASP A 77 8.35 -16.69 2.94
CA ASP A 77 7.62 -16.66 1.67
C ASP A 77 8.56 -16.33 0.51
N LEU A 78 9.59 -15.51 0.74
CA LEU A 78 10.67 -15.28 -0.24
C LEU A 78 11.38 -16.58 -0.60
N TYR A 79 11.74 -17.41 0.39
CA TYR A 79 12.35 -18.71 0.13
C TYR A 79 11.43 -19.66 -0.63
N ARG A 80 10.12 -19.67 -0.30
CA ARG A 80 9.13 -20.45 -1.06
C ARG A 80 9.03 -19.98 -2.51
N LEU A 81 9.04 -18.67 -2.74
CA LEU A 81 9.04 -18.04 -4.06
C LEU A 81 10.28 -18.43 -4.87
N ILE A 82 11.47 -18.30 -4.29
CA ILE A 82 12.73 -18.66 -4.95
C ILE A 82 12.72 -20.14 -5.31
N LYS A 83 12.36 -21.02 -4.37
CA LYS A 83 12.26 -22.47 -4.60
C LYS A 83 11.31 -22.79 -5.75
N TYR A 84 10.17 -22.12 -5.82
CA TYR A 84 9.15 -22.40 -6.82
C TYR A 84 9.50 -21.82 -8.19
N TYR A 85 9.79 -20.52 -8.28
CA TYR A 85 10.00 -19.84 -9.56
C TYR A 85 11.36 -20.19 -10.18
N LEU A 86 12.45 -20.08 -9.42
CA LEU A 86 13.78 -20.27 -10.01
C LEU A 86 14.13 -21.75 -10.23
N PHE A 87 13.69 -22.66 -9.35
CA PHE A 87 14.06 -24.08 -9.45
C PHE A 87 12.95 -24.98 -9.99
N LYS A 88 11.69 -24.82 -9.57
CA LYS A 88 10.60 -25.69 -10.05
C LYS A 88 10.06 -25.26 -11.42
N ARG A 89 9.81 -23.97 -11.63
CA ARG A 89 9.34 -23.41 -12.91
C ARG A 89 10.48 -23.06 -13.86
N ASN A 90 11.70 -22.97 -13.35
CA ASN A 90 12.90 -22.56 -14.11
C ASN A 90 12.77 -21.15 -14.73
N ASP A 91 12.02 -20.26 -14.09
CA ASP A 91 11.85 -18.88 -14.56
C ASP A 91 13.16 -18.09 -14.42
N GLU A 92 13.34 -17.04 -15.22
CA GLU A 92 14.50 -16.14 -15.12
C GLU A 92 14.35 -15.11 -14.00
N LEU A 93 13.09 -14.76 -13.70
CA LEU A 93 12.73 -13.68 -12.80
C LEU A 93 11.71 -14.15 -11.75
N LEU A 94 11.81 -13.63 -10.52
CA LEU A 94 10.70 -13.72 -9.58
C LEU A 94 9.57 -12.79 -10.05
N PRO A 95 8.31 -13.07 -9.68
CA PRO A 95 7.19 -12.22 -10.04
C PRO A 95 7.36 -10.81 -9.46
N GLU A 96 6.90 -9.81 -10.19
CA GLU A 96 6.94 -8.42 -9.70
C GLU A 96 6.10 -8.23 -8.43
N SER A 97 5.03 -9.00 -8.27
CA SER A 97 4.17 -9.01 -7.09
C SER A 97 4.09 -10.39 -6.48
N PHE A 98 4.32 -10.49 -5.17
CA PHE A 98 4.16 -11.74 -4.43
C PHE A 98 2.72 -12.00 -3.94
N ARG A 99 1.84 -11.00 -4.05
CA ARG A 99 0.47 -11.03 -3.53
C ARG A 99 -0.41 -12.00 -4.31
N GLY A 100 -1.26 -12.74 -3.59
CA GLY A 100 -2.19 -13.71 -4.19
C GLY A 100 -1.53 -14.97 -4.77
N LEU A 101 -0.22 -15.12 -4.60
CA LEU A 101 0.49 -16.31 -5.03
C LEU A 101 0.23 -17.48 -4.06
N PRO A 102 -0.03 -18.71 -4.54
CA PRO A 102 -0.43 -19.83 -3.68
C PRO A 102 0.60 -20.25 -2.63
N MET A 103 1.86 -19.85 -2.78
CA MET A 103 2.97 -20.12 -1.85
C MET A 103 3.15 -19.02 -0.78
N VAL A 104 2.37 -17.95 -0.86
CA VAL A 104 2.44 -16.78 0.02
C VAL A 104 1.24 -16.81 0.97
N GLU A 105 1.52 -16.74 2.26
CA GLU A 105 0.46 -16.64 3.27
C GLU A 105 -0.06 -15.21 3.36
N GLU A 106 -1.03 -14.88 2.49
CA GLU A 106 -1.59 -13.53 2.32
C GLU A 106 -2.04 -12.87 3.64
N LYS A 107 -2.54 -13.67 4.59
CA LYS A 107 -2.89 -13.23 5.96
C LYS A 107 -1.74 -12.51 6.69
N ASN A 108 -0.48 -12.83 6.38
CA ASN A 108 0.71 -12.24 7.01
C ASN A 108 0.97 -10.81 6.52
N TYR A 109 0.32 -10.41 5.43
CA TYR A 109 0.59 -9.17 4.71
C TYR A 109 -0.64 -8.28 4.56
N ILE A 110 -1.83 -8.81 4.81
CA ILE A 110 -3.05 -8.03 4.95
C ILE A 110 -2.98 -7.28 6.30
N LYS A 111 -2.53 -6.02 6.26
CA LYS A 111 -2.97 -5.03 7.27
C LYS A 111 -4.26 -4.42 6.76
N GLN A 112 -5.34 -5.20 6.76
CA GLN A 112 -6.60 -4.53 7.03
C GLN A 112 -6.58 -4.32 8.53
N TYR A 113 -6.53 -3.06 8.97
CA TYR A 113 -7.35 -2.74 10.12
C TYR A 113 -8.78 -3.14 9.73
N THR A 114 -9.13 -4.40 9.98
CA THR A 114 -10.51 -4.85 10.02
C THR A 114 -10.91 -4.65 11.48
N PRO A 115 -11.48 -3.49 11.84
CA PRO A 115 -12.12 -3.32 13.13
C PRO A 115 -13.07 -4.49 13.34
N LYS A 116 -13.24 -4.93 14.58
CA LYS A 116 -14.19 -6.01 14.90
C LYS A 116 -15.54 -5.67 14.24
N CYS A 117 -16.27 -6.66 13.74
CA CYS A 117 -17.51 -6.43 12.97
C CYS A 117 -18.48 -5.43 13.66
N GLY A 118 -18.51 -5.43 15.01
CA GLY A 118 -19.24 -4.45 15.82
C GLY A 118 -18.75 -3.00 15.69
N GLU A 119 -17.44 -2.76 15.73
CA GLU A 119 -16.83 -1.43 15.58
C GLU A 119 -17.07 -0.83 14.19
N ARG A 120 -17.04 -1.66 13.14
CA ARG A 120 -17.41 -1.23 11.78
C ARG A 120 -18.85 -0.77 11.70
N ARG A 121 -19.79 -1.56 12.23
CA ARG A 121 -21.21 -1.21 12.26
C ARG A 121 -21.45 0.06 13.07
N ALA A 122 -20.81 0.20 14.22
CA ALA A 122 -20.88 1.39 15.05
C ALA A 122 -20.36 2.63 14.32
N THR A 123 -19.25 2.50 13.59
CA THR A 123 -18.66 3.60 12.80
C THR A 123 -19.57 4.05 11.67
N ILE A 124 -20.12 3.09 10.89
CA ILE A 124 -21.09 3.40 9.84
C ILE A 124 -22.34 4.05 10.43
N LYS A 125 -22.85 3.55 11.57
CA LYS A 125 -24.02 4.13 12.25
C LYS A 125 -23.74 5.55 12.71
N PHE A 126 -22.56 5.82 13.26
CA PHE A 126 -22.12 7.14 13.67
C PHE A 126 -22.09 8.13 12.49
N LEU A 127 -21.42 7.76 11.39
CA LEU A 127 -21.32 8.65 10.22
C LEU A 127 -22.69 8.94 9.62
N LYS A 128 -23.54 7.92 9.46
CA LYS A 128 -24.91 8.11 8.95
C LYS A 128 -25.79 9.00 9.83
N LYS A 129 -25.57 8.99 11.15
CA LYS A 129 -26.35 9.80 12.09
C LYS A 129 -25.95 11.27 12.02
N ASN A 130 -24.67 11.54 11.76
CA ASN A 130 -24.09 12.87 11.91
C ASN A 130 -23.85 13.61 10.59
N LEU A 131 -23.91 12.92 9.44
CA LEU A 131 -23.65 13.46 8.10
C LEU A 131 -24.88 13.30 7.19
N SER A 132 -25.02 14.23 6.24
CA SER A 132 -26.07 14.26 5.22
C SER A 132 -25.62 13.55 3.95
N LEU A 133 -25.50 12.23 4.03
CA LEU A 133 -24.85 11.44 2.97
C LEU A 133 -25.76 11.13 1.77
N THR A 134 -25.23 11.33 0.56
CA THR A 134 -25.85 10.89 -0.69
C THR A 134 -25.83 9.36 -0.85
N SER A 135 -26.59 8.81 -1.80
CA SER A 135 -26.59 7.36 -2.07
C SER A 135 -25.21 6.84 -2.49
N ALA A 136 -24.41 7.64 -3.20
CA ALA A 136 -23.05 7.27 -3.61
C ALA A 136 -22.11 7.21 -2.40
N GLN A 137 -22.14 8.22 -1.55
CA GLN A 137 -21.37 8.27 -0.30
C GLN A 137 -21.77 7.14 0.66
N LEU A 138 -23.07 6.82 0.73
CA LEU A 138 -23.56 5.68 1.51
C LEU A 138 -23.03 4.34 0.98
N LYS A 139 -22.92 4.15 -0.34
CA LYS A 139 -22.29 2.96 -0.93
C LYS A 139 -20.80 2.91 -0.58
N PHE A 140 -20.11 4.05 -0.64
CA PHE A 140 -18.70 4.16 -0.28
C PHE A 140 -18.46 3.73 1.18
N ILE A 141 -19.18 4.29 2.15
CA ILE A 141 -18.92 3.98 3.57
C ILE A 141 -19.35 2.55 3.95
N LYS A 142 -20.26 1.94 3.20
CA LYS A 142 -20.68 0.54 3.36
C LYS A 142 -19.73 -0.44 2.70
N ASN A 143 -18.81 0.00 1.85
CA ASN A 143 -17.84 -0.87 1.22
C ASN A 143 -16.85 -1.41 2.27
N ARG A 144 -16.52 -2.70 2.21
CA ARG A 144 -15.57 -3.32 3.15
C ARG A 144 -14.13 -2.86 2.91
N TYR A 145 -13.80 -2.43 1.69
CA TYR A 145 -12.45 -2.00 1.33
C TYR A 145 -12.10 -0.61 1.85
N ASN A 146 -13.10 0.23 2.14
CA ASN A 146 -12.91 1.62 2.58
C ASN A 146 -12.88 1.76 4.11
N ILE A 147 -12.66 0.65 4.82
CA ILE A 147 -12.82 0.59 6.28
C ILE A 147 -11.83 1.50 7.01
N LYS A 148 -10.62 1.64 6.47
CA LYS A 148 -9.60 2.55 7.00
C LYS A 148 -10.08 4.00 6.90
N ASP A 149 -10.53 4.41 5.72
CA ASP A 149 -10.96 5.78 5.47
C ASP A 149 -12.14 6.17 6.37
N ILE A 150 -13.14 5.30 6.52
CA ILE A 150 -14.29 5.61 7.39
C ILE A 150 -13.93 5.66 8.88
N THR A 151 -12.94 4.88 9.31
CA THR A 151 -12.44 4.95 10.68
C THR A 151 -11.68 6.27 10.90
N ASP A 152 -10.85 6.68 9.95
CA ASP A 152 -10.13 7.95 10.00
C ASP A 152 -11.11 9.14 9.99
N MET A 153 -12.18 9.09 9.20
CA MET A 153 -13.25 10.10 9.20
C MET A 153 -13.94 10.22 10.56
N LYS A 154 -14.29 9.08 11.19
CA LYS A 154 -14.88 9.10 12.53
C LYS A 154 -13.90 9.65 13.57
N LYS A 155 -12.63 9.25 13.49
CA LYS A 155 -11.58 9.74 14.38
C LYS A 155 -11.45 11.26 14.26
N TYR A 156 -11.39 11.78 13.03
CA TYR A 156 -11.35 13.21 12.75
C TYR A 156 -12.51 13.96 13.42
N LEU A 157 -13.75 13.49 13.26
CA LEU A 157 -14.93 14.13 13.86
C LEU A 157 -14.94 14.05 15.39
N ASN A 158 -14.39 12.98 15.96
CA ASN A 158 -14.24 12.86 17.42
C ASN A 158 -13.20 13.85 17.97
N GLU A 159 -12.11 14.08 17.24
CA GLU A 159 -11.00 14.95 17.67
C GLU A 159 -11.30 16.43 17.43
N ASN A 160 -11.99 16.76 16.32
CA ASN A 160 -12.23 18.15 15.90
C ASN A 160 -13.66 18.63 16.17
N GLY A 161 -14.57 17.73 16.57
CA GLY A 161 -15.97 18.04 16.85
C GLY A 161 -16.90 17.98 15.64
N LEU A 162 -18.21 18.09 15.91
CA LEU A 162 -19.30 17.91 14.95
C LEU A 162 -19.84 19.23 14.38
N SER A 163 -18.98 20.23 14.19
CA SER A 163 -19.36 21.49 13.54
C SER A 163 -19.83 21.25 12.10
N SER A 164 -20.67 22.14 11.55
CA SER A 164 -21.11 22.05 10.15
C SER A 164 -19.92 21.99 9.20
N GLU A 165 -18.89 22.77 9.47
CA GLU A 165 -17.65 22.80 8.69
C GLU A 165 -16.92 21.46 8.65
N ASN A 166 -16.72 20.82 9.80
CA ASN A 166 -16.04 19.53 9.86
C ASN A 166 -16.85 18.44 9.16
N LYS A 167 -18.19 18.53 9.20
CA LYS A 167 -19.08 17.61 8.48
C LYS A 167 -18.97 17.81 6.96
N GLU A 168 -19.00 19.06 6.50
CA GLU A 168 -18.82 19.41 5.08
C GLU A 168 -17.47 18.93 4.56
N PHE A 169 -16.40 19.09 5.34
CA PHE A 169 -15.09 18.54 5.00
C PHE A 169 -15.13 17.03 4.78
N ILE A 170 -15.76 16.29 5.70
CA ILE A 170 -15.85 14.82 5.58
C ILE A 170 -16.71 14.40 4.39
N GLU A 171 -17.81 15.09 4.12
CA GLU A 171 -18.65 14.83 2.94
C GLU A 171 -17.88 15.07 1.65
N TRP A 172 -17.17 16.21 1.56
CA TRP A 172 -16.28 16.51 0.45
C TRP A 172 -15.16 15.47 0.29
N ALA A 173 -14.56 15.04 1.40
CA ALA A 173 -13.50 14.04 1.40
C ALA A 173 -14.01 12.68 0.87
N ILE A 174 -15.22 12.27 1.22
CA ILE A 174 -15.84 11.05 0.67
C ILE A 174 -16.00 11.18 -0.85
N ASP A 175 -16.51 12.30 -1.35
CA ASP A 175 -16.68 12.51 -2.79
C ASP A 175 -15.35 12.51 -3.55
N TYR A 176 -14.30 13.04 -2.94
CA TYR A 176 -12.95 12.98 -3.49
C TYR A 176 -12.44 11.53 -3.54
N LEU A 177 -12.58 10.78 -2.45
CA LEU A 177 -12.10 9.40 -2.34
C LEU A 177 -12.85 8.42 -3.24
N ILE A 178 -14.13 8.67 -3.52
CA ILE A 178 -14.89 7.92 -4.53
C ILE A 178 -14.20 8.00 -5.90
N LYS A 179 -13.64 9.17 -6.24
CA LYS A 179 -12.97 9.40 -7.54
C LYS A 179 -11.49 9.03 -7.51
N ARG A 180 -10.83 9.17 -6.35
CA ARG A 180 -9.38 9.02 -6.18
C ARG A 180 -9.07 8.34 -4.85
N SER A 181 -8.97 7.02 -4.88
CA SER A 181 -8.81 6.19 -3.67
C SER A 181 -7.38 6.07 -3.13
N TRP A 182 -6.42 6.83 -3.66
CA TRP A 182 -4.99 6.72 -3.28
C TRP A 182 -4.55 7.76 -2.24
N VAL A 183 -5.40 8.74 -1.92
CA VAL A 183 -5.12 9.80 -0.94
C VAL A 183 -5.73 9.46 0.43
N SER A 184 -5.22 10.05 1.50
CA SER A 184 -5.72 9.86 2.87
C SER A 184 -6.58 11.03 3.34
N VAL A 185 -7.44 10.80 4.34
CA VAL A 185 -8.24 11.86 4.98
C VAL A 185 -7.36 12.98 5.53
N GLY A 186 -6.22 12.66 6.15
CA GLY A 186 -5.28 13.67 6.66
C GLY A 186 -4.60 14.49 5.55
N TRP A 187 -4.30 13.88 4.39
CA TRP A 187 -3.81 14.64 3.24
C TRP A 187 -4.89 15.59 2.71
N LEU A 188 -6.13 15.10 2.61
CA LEU A 188 -7.28 15.89 2.18
C LEU A 188 -7.57 17.07 3.11
N GLU A 189 -7.39 16.90 4.42
CA GLU A 189 -7.53 17.99 5.39
C GLU A 189 -6.56 19.14 5.10
N ASN A 190 -5.29 18.83 4.83
CA ASN A 190 -4.29 19.85 4.49
C ASN A 190 -4.69 20.60 3.21
N VAL A 191 -5.12 19.88 2.18
CA VAL A 191 -5.60 20.49 0.92
C VAL A 191 -6.83 21.38 1.16
N TYR A 192 -7.77 20.90 1.98
CA TYR A 192 -8.99 21.62 2.30
C TYR A 192 -8.70 22.91 3.08
N LYS A 193 -7.77 22.87 4.04
CA LYS A 193 -7.31 24.05 4.80
C LYS A 193 -6.59 25.07 3.91
N THR A 194 -5.68 24.64 3.04
CA THR A 194 -4.94 25.54 2.13
C THR A 194 -5.87 26.22 1.12
N GLY A 195 -6.87 25.50 0.59
CA GLY A 195 -7.88 26.09 -0.30
C GLY A 195 -8.76 27.14 0.37
N ARG A 196 -8.90 27.10 1.70
CA ARG A 196 -9.72 28.01 2.49
C ARG A 196 -9.02 29.33 2.84
N GLN A 197 -7.71 29.29 3.11
CA GLN A 197 -6.92 30.50 3.39
C GLN A 197 -6.84 31.44 2.20
N ASN A 198 -6.95 30.92 0.97
CA ASN A 198 -6.91 31.73 -0.26
C ASN A 198 -8.24 32.42 -0.61
N ASN A 199 -9.30 32.24 0.20
CA ASN A 199 -10.64 32.81 -0.03
C ASN A 199 -11.08 33.81 1.05
N ILE A 200 -10.16 34.31 1.88
CA ILE A 200 -10.43 35.45 2.76
C ILE A 200 -10.15 36.72 1.96
N PRO A 201 -11.15 37.57 1.64
CA PRO A 201 -10.89 38.88 1.05
C PRO A 201 -10.03 39.69 2.02
N SER A 202 -8.96 40.30 1.53
CA SER A 202 -7.98 41.09 2.29
C SER A 202 -8.54 42.38 2.93
N ASP A 203 -9.87 42.54 3.00
CA ASP A 203 -10.51 43.83 3.29
C ASP A 203 -11.14 43.88 4.69
N ARG A 204 -10.65 43.07 5.64
CA ARG A 204 -11.00 43.22 7.07
C ARG A 204 -9.81 42.87 7.96
N GLU A 205 -8.89 43.81 8.11
CA GLU A 205 -8.13 43.96 9.34
C GLU A 205 -8.71 45.14 10.14
N PRO A 206 -8.88 45.03 11.47
CA PRO A 206 -9.22 46.14 12.35
C PRO A 206 -8.07 47.12 12.56
#